data_AF-A0A1A9ZYA0-F1
#
_entry.id   AF-A0A1A9ZYA0-F1
#
_cell.length_a   1.000
_cell.length_b   1.000
_cell.length_c   1.000
_cell.angle_alpha   90.00
_cell.angle_beta   90.00
_cell.angle_gamma   90.00
#
_symmetry.space_group_name_H-M   'P 1'
#
loop_
_entity.id
_entity.type
_entity.pdbx_description
1 polymer ?
#
loop_
_entity_poly.entity_id
_entity_poly.type
_entity_poly.pdbx_seq_one_letter_code
_entity_poly.pdbx_strand_id
1 'polypeptide(L)'
;MFRKLELWTIKGLLAAVAVQKVEDKKTPSEPSRASTDLSHYQCRPSDLPLYAPLHSYNKAERSPHPEKPSAARETLEKAVQAIRSEIQAGVHMASQQKANIDEYLHIAKQHTLSTVDYLNEPQNILPRTGAIAIGGLAGFIFGARGGFIKKFLYTTVGAGAVASLCYPRQAEQFAQDALYQARKGYAIAYNFVKGVKPGEEVPIEPINKFPTSLEDVKYLFYDLYDEAKEAIFPKKK
;
A
#
# COMPACT_ATOMS: atom_id res chain seq x y z
N MET A 1 -28.92 -29.96 -1.01
CA MET A 1 -28.41 -29.43 -2.28
C MET A 1 -27.26 -28.48 -2.00
N PHE A 2 -26.01 -28.97 -2.01
CA PHE A 2 -24.82 -28.15 -1.80
C PHE A 2 -24.05 -28.07 -3.12
N ARG A 3 -23.99 -26.88 -3.73
CA ARG A 3 -23.16 -26.60 -4.91
C ARG A 3 -21.71 -26.43 -4.43
N LYS A 4 -20.80 -27.26 -4.95
CA LYS A 4 -19.34 -27.10 -4.81
C LYS A 4 -18.92 -25.81 -5.53
N LEU A 5 -18.22 -24.92 -4.84
CA LEU A 5 -17.40 -23.88 -5.45
C LEU A 5 -16.03 -24.49 -5.77
N GLU A 6 -15.75 -24.68 -7.05
CA GLU A 6 -14.41 -25.03 -7.55
C GLU A 6 -13.57 -23.75 -7.61
N LEU A 7 -12.48 -23.72 -6.83
CA LEU A 7 -11.49 -22.65 -6.82
C LEU A 7 -10.60 -22.77 -8.07
N TRP A 8 -10.74 -21.83 -9.00
CA TRP A 8 -9.91 -21.76 -10.20
C TRP A 8 -8.52 -21.26 -9.82
N THR A 9 -7.55 -22.18 -9.78
CA THR A 9 -6.14 -21.87 -9.55
C THR A 9 -5.49 -21.51 -10.89
N ILE A 10 -5.14 -20.23 -11.05
CA ILE A 10 -4.39 -19.74 -12.20
C ILE A 10 -2.95 -20.24 -12.06
N LYS A 11 -2.63 -21.33 -12.78
CA LYS A 11 -1.25 -21.81 -12.92
C LYS A 11 -0.52 -20.88 -13.90
N GLY A 12 0.38 -20.06 -13.36
CA GLY A 12 1.29 -19.22 -14.14
C GLY A 12 2.24 -20.07 -14.99
N LEU A 13 2.22 -19.84 -16.29
CA LEU A 13 3.20 -20.34 -17.26
C LEU A 13 4.43 -19.42 -17.21
N LEU A 14 5.49 -19.84 -16.51
CA LEU A 14 6.82 -19.24 -16.61
C LEU A 14 7.52 -19.86 -17.82
N ALA A 15 7.59 -19.13 -18.93
CA ALA A 15 8.35 -19.53 -20.11
C ALA A 15 9.84 -19.22 -19.89
N ALA A 16 10.66 -20.26 -19.74
CA ALA A 16 12.11 -20.16 -19.70
C ALA A 16 12.66 -20.01 -21.12
N VAL A 17 13.28 -18.87 -21.43
CA VAL A 17 14.02 -18.67 -22.69
C VAL A 17 15.49 -18.95 -22.45
N ALA A 18 16.01 -19.98 -23.13
CA ALA A 18 17.41 -20.38 -23.07
C ALA A 18 18.31 -19.36 -23.79
N VAL A 19 19.38 -18.93 -23.09
CA VAL A 19 20.46 -18.12 -23.64
C VAL A 19 21.53 -19.06 -24.21
N GLN A 20 21.70 -19.07 -25.54
CA GLN A 20 22.85 -19.73 -26.17
C GLN A 20 24.06 -18.79 -26.21
N LYS A 21 25.19 -19.31 -25.73
CA LYS A 21 26.53 -18.73 -25.75
C LYS A 21 27.14 -18.92 -27.14
N VAL A 22 27.53 -17.84 -27.81
CA VAL A 22 28.26 -17.88 -29.09
C VAL A 22 29.76 -17.73 -28.81
N GLU A 23 30.54 -18.68 -29.32
CA GLU A 23 32.00 -18.70 -29.25
C GLU A 23 32.65 -17.75 -30.26
N ASP A 24 33.73 -17.11 -29.82
CA ASP A 24 34.58 -16.21 -30.58
C ASP A 24 35.35 -16.91 -31.70
N LYS A 25 35.37 -16.29 -32.89
CA LYS A 25 36.41 -16.54 -33.90
C LYS A 25 36.92 -15.22 -34.52
N LYS A 26 38.09 -14.80 -34.01
CA LYS A 26 39.13 -13.93 -34.63
C LYS A 26 39.44 -14.40 -36.06
N THR A 27 39.78 -13.66 -37.12
CA THR A 27 40.39 -12.34 -37.46
C THR A 27 40.29 -12.25 -39.03
N PRO A 28 40.77 -11.23 -39.80
CA PRO A 28 41.14 -9.85 -39.52
C PRO A 28 40.44 -8.80 -40.41
N SER A 29 40.41 -7.57 -39.90
CA SER A 29 40.02 -6.34 -40.58
C SER A 29 41.06 -5.89 -41.62
N GLU A 30 40.63 -5.70 -42.88
CA GLU A 30 41.29 -4.76 -43.79
C GLU A 30 40.81 -3.33 -43.46
N PRO A 31 41.72 -2.34 -43.28
CA PRO A 31 41.30 -0.96 -43.17
C PRO A 31 41.03 -0.45 -44.59
N SER A 32 39.76 -0.43 -45.01
CA SER A 32 39.38 0.40 -46.15
C SER A 32 39.64 1.85 -45.75
N ARG A 33 40.61 2.44 -46.44
CA ARG A 33 41.03 3.82 -46.26
C ARG A 33 39.78 4.69 -46.37
N ALA A 34 39.38 5.29 -45.24
CA ALA A 34 38.52 6.45 -45.28
C ALA A 34 39.27 7.52 -46.08
N SER A 35 38.90 7.66 -47.35
CA SER A 35 39.26 8.82 -48.15
C SER A 35 38.84 10.04 -47.33
N THR A 36 39.84 10.71 -46.76
CA THR A 36 39.65 11.96 -46.05
C THR A 36 39.20 12.96 -47.10
N ASP A 37 37.89 13.15 -47.21
CA ASP A 37 37.30 14.15 -48.09
C ASP A 37 37.58 15.53 -47.48
N LEU A 38 38.77 16.06 -47.76
CA LEU A 38 39.23 17.39 -47.34
C LEU A 38 38.68 18.49 -48.26
N SER A 39 37.69 18.21 -49.11
CA SER A 39 37.12 19.19 -50.04
C SER A 39 36.49 20.40 -49.34
N HIS A 40 36.10 20.27 -48.07
CA HIS A 40 35.63 21.38 -47.23
C HIS A 40 36.75 22.32 -46.73
N TYR A 41 38.03 21.95 -46.84
CA TYR A 41 39.15 22.80 -46.39
C TYR A 41 39.70 23.73 -47.49
N GLN A 42 39.07 23.72 -48.68
CA GLN A 42 39.41 24.62 -49.78
C GLN A 42 38.41 25.78 -49.84
N CYS A 43 38.45 26.65 -48.82
CA CYS A 43 37.61 27.85 -48.72
C CYS A 43 38.40 29.11 -49.07
N ARG A 44 37.73 30.18 -49.50
CA ARG A 44 38.37 31.50 -49.66
C ARG A 44 38.75 32.07 -48.29
N PRO A 45 39.82 32.87 -48.17
CA PRO A 45 40.24 33.44 -46.87
C PRO A 45 39.17 34.28 -46.16
N SER A 46 38.25 34.90 -46.91
CA SER A 46 37.10 35.64 -46.38
C SER A 46 36.02 34.75 -45.75
N ASP A 47 35.97 33.48 -46.15
CA ASP A 47 34.91 32.55 -45.79
C ASP A 47 35.33 31.69 -44.59
N LEU A 48 36.46 32.02 -43.96
CA LEU A 48 36.95 31.36 -42.76
C LEU A 48 36.19 31.92 -41.54
N PRO A 49 35.36 31.13 -40.86
CA PRO A 49 34.60 31.63 -39.73
C PRO A 49 35.54 31.83 -38.53
N LEU A 50 36.01 33.06 -38.33
CA LEU A 50 36.94 33.42 -37.25
C LEU A 50 36.37 33.22 -35.83
N TYR A 51 35.04 33.12 -35.70
CA TYR A 51 34.36 33.04 -34.40
C TYR A 51 33.43 31.81 -34.25
N ALA A 52 33.42 30.88 -35.21
CA ALA A 52 32.63 29.66 -35.07
C ALA A 52 33.45 28.58 -34.32
N PRO A 53 32.85 27.86 -33.35
CA PRO A 53 33.59 26.88 -32.58
C PRO A 53 33.91 25.64 -33.41
N LEU A 54 35.14 25.10 -33.28
CA LEU A 54 35.65 24.02 -34.14
C LEU A 54 34.82 22.71 -34.13
N HIS A 55 33.93 22.51 -33.18
CA HIS A 55 33.07 21.32 -33.15
C HIS A 55 31.83 21.43 -34.06
N SER A 56 31.56 22.59 -34.66
CA SER A 56 30.40 22.79 -35.53
C SER A 56 30.60 22.25 -36.96
N TYR A 57 31.84 22.19 -37.45
CA TYR A 57 32.13 21.70 -38.82
C TYR A 57 32.27 20.17 -38.89
N ASN A 58 32.60 19.53 -37.77
CA ASN A 58 32.67 18.07 -37.63
C ASN A 58 31.47 17.50 -36.89
N LYS A 59 30.28 18.10 -37.02
CA LYS A 59 29.07 17.41 -36.60
C LYS A 59 28.80 16.35 -37.65
N ALA A 60 29.40 15.17 -37.48
CA ALA A 60 29.02 13.99 -38.26
C ALA A 60 27.50 13.91 -38.21
N GLU A 61 26.86 14.07 -39.37
CA GLU A 61 25.43 13.87 -39.49
C GLU A 61 25.20 12.46 -38.96
N ARG A 62 24.62 12.36 -37.76
CA ARG A 62 24.25 11.07 -37.20
C ARG A 62 23.09 10.60 -38.05
N SER A 63 23.40 10.00 -39.20
CA SER A 63 22.45 9.21 -39.95
C SER A 63 21.88 8.21 -38.95
N PRO A 64 20.55 8.12 -38.79
CA PRO A 64 19.94 7.07 -38.00
C PRO A 64 20.59 5.75 -38.42
N HIS A 65 21.27 5.08 -37.49
CA HIS A 65 21.87 3.79 -37.83
C HIS A 65 20.71 2.90 -38.28
N PRO A 66 20.75 2.29 -39.48
CA PRO A 66 19.68 1.41 -39.91
C PRO A 66 19.55 0.34 -38.85
N GLU A 67 18.34 0.21 -38.29
CA GLU A 67 18.09 -0.74 -37.21
C GLU A 67 18.40 -2.13 -37.75
N LYS A 68 19.46 -2.75 -37.25
CA LYS A 68 19.79 -4.13 -37.61
C LYS A 68 18.78 -5.02 -36.90
N PRO A 69 17.94 -5.79 -37.62
CA PRO A 69 17.03 -6.71 -36.98
C PRO A 69 17.86 -7.79 -36.27
N SER A 70 17.86 -7.74 -34.94
CA SER A 70 18.45 -8.80 -34.13
C SER A 70 17.33 -9.61 -33.52
N ALA A 71 17.42 -10.94 -33.62
CA ALA A 71 16.38 -11.84 -33.13
C ALA A 71 16.07 -11.62 -31.64
N ALA A 72 17.07 -11.25 -30.84
CA ALA A 72 16.90 -10.92 -29.42
C ALA A 72 16.14 -9.60 -29.19
N ARG A 73 16.27 -8.61 -30.09
CA ARG A 73 15.52 -7.35 -29.99
C ARG A 73 14.06 -7.56 -30.35
N GLU A 74 13.77 -8.30 -31.41
CA GLU A 74 12.39 -8.60 -31.83
C GLU A 74 11.62 -9.39 -30.77
N THR A 75 12.27 -10.32 -30.05
CA THR A 75 11.62 -11.07 -28.97
C THR A 75 11.28 -10.19 -27.77
N LEU A 76 12.20 -9.29 -27.38
CA LEU A 76 11.97 -8.33 -26.29
C LEU A 76 10.89 -7.31 -26.66
N GLU A 77 10.90 -6.79 -27.88
CA GLU A 77 9.89 -5.83 -28.36
C GLU A 77 8.50 -6.47 -28.36
N LYS A 78 8.36 -7.71 -28.84
CA LYS A 78 7.09 -8.45 -28.79
C LYS A 78 6.61 -8.69 -27.36
N ALA A 79 7.51 -9.02 -26.43
CA ALA A 79 7.16 -9.22 -25.03
C ALA A 79 6.67 -7.92 -24.37
N VAL A 80 7.40 -6.81 -24.55
CA VAL A 80 7.01 -5.50 -24.02
C VAL A 80 5.72 -5.00 -24.66
N GLN A 81 5.54 -5.24 -25.96
CA GLN A 81 4.31 -4.89 -26.67
C GLN A 81 3.10 -5.67 -26.16
N ALA A 82 3.25 -6.97 -25.92
CA ALA A 82 2.20 -7.80 -25.35
C ALA A 82 1.77 -7.27 -23.97
N ILE A 83 2.72 -7.07 -23.06
CA ILE A 83 2.46 -6.55 -21.71
C ILE A 83 1.79 -5.18 -21.78
N ARG A 84 2.30 -4.27 -22.62
CA ARG A 84 1.73 -2.92 -22.76
C ARG A 84 0.30 -2.97 -23.26
N SER A 85 0.01 -3.81 -24.26
CA SER A 85 -1.34 -3.93 -24.83
C SER A 85 -2.34 -4.48 -23.82
N GLU A 86 -1.93 -5.46 -22.99
CA GLU A 86 -2.79 -6.02 -21.93
C GLU A 86 -3.08 -5.00 -20.82
N ILE A 87 -2.05 -4.27 -20.37
CA ILE A 87 -2.23 -3.21 -19.37
C ILE A 87 -3.11 -2.09 -19.93
N GLN A 88 -2.89 -1.65 -21.17
CA GLN A 88 -3.70 -0.62 -21.80
C GLN A 88 -5.15 -1.05 -21.96
N ALA A 89 -5.40 -2.32 -22.34
CA ALA A 89 -6.75 -2.87 -22.38
C ALA A 89 -7.39 -2.87 -20.98
N GLY A 90 -6.67 -3.31 -19.95
CA GLY A 90 -7.15 -3.30 -18.57
C GLY A 90 -7.47 -1.90 -18.04
N VAL A 91 -6.60 -0.92 -18.30
CA VAL A 91 -6.80 0.48 -17.92
C VAL A 91 -7.99 1.08 -18.67
N HIS A 92 -8.14 0.79 -19.97
CA HIS A 92 -9.27 1.27 -20.75
C HIS A 92 -10.59 0.74 -20.21
N MET A 93 -10.69 -0.55 -19.91
CA MET A 93 -11.88 -1.15 -19.29
C MET A 93 -12.19 -0.55 -17.91
N ALA A 94 -11.17 -0.33 -17.08
CA ALA A 94 -11.36 0.32 -15.78
C ALA A 94 -11.84 1.77 -15.92
N SER A 95 -11.27 2.52 -16.88
CA SER A 95 -11.66 3.92 -17.12
C SER A 95 -13.11 4.05 -17.60
N GLN A 96 -13.60 3.09 -18.40
CA GLN A 96 -14.99 3.04 -18.86
C GLN A 96 -15.97 2.79 -17.71
N GLN A 97 -15.59 2.00 -16.71
CA GLN A 97 -16.47 1.69 -15.56
C GLN A 97 -16.39 2.70 -14.42
N LYS A 98 -15.42 3.63 -14.46
CA LYS A 98 -15.21 4.62 -13.39
C LYS A 98 -16.45 5.46 -13.13
N ALA A 99 -17.15 5.91 -14.18
CA ALA A 99 -18.35 6.75 -14.03
C ALA A 99 -19.47 6.02 -13.27
N ASN A 100 -19.72 4.75 -13.60
CA ASN A 100 -20.74 3.96 -12.92
C ASN A 100 -20.37 3.73 -11.45
N ILE A 101 -19.11 3.38 -11.17
CA ILE A 101 -18.63 3.18 -9.79
C ILE A 101 -18.77 4.48 -8.99
N ASP A 102 -18.39 5.60 -9.57
CA ASP A 102 -18.47 6.92 -8.93
C ASP A 102 -19.94 7.28 -8.61
N GLU A 103 -20.86 7.03 -9.54
CA GLU A 103 -22.30 7.21 -9.32
C GLU A 103 -22.82 6.31 -8.18
N TYR A 104 -22.49 5.01 -8.19
CA TYR A 104 -22.88 4.10 -7.11
C TYR A 104 -22.32 4.52 -5.76
N LEU A 105 -21.06 4.95 -5.72
CA LEU A 105 -20.44 5.46 -4.49
C LEU A 105 -21.12 6.74 -4.01
N HIS A 106 -21.48 7.63 -4.93
CA HIS A 106 -22.18 8.87 -4.60
C HIS A 106 -23.57 8.58 -4.03
N ILE A 107 -24.35 7.71 -4.68
CA ILE A 107 -25.68 7.28 -4.23
C ILE A 107 -25.57 6.58 -2.87
N ALA A 108 -24.63 5.65 -2.71
CA ALA A 108 -24.42 4.94 -1.46
C ALA A 108 -24.07 5.90 -0.32
N LYS A 109 -23.20 6.90 -0.59
CA LYS A 109 -22.85 7.93 0.38
C LYS A 109 -24.07 8.77 0.77
N GLN A 110 -24.85 9.25 -0.20
CA GLN A 110 -26.04 10.04 0.05
C GLN A 110 -27.07 9.28 0.89
N HIS A 111 -27.37 8.03 0.53
CA HIS A 111 -28.29 7.19 1.30
C HIS A 111 -27.78 6.91 2.70
N THR A 112 -26.47 6.68 2.86
CA THR A 112 -25.87 6.44 4.19
C THR A 112 -25.97 7.69 5.05
N LEU A 113 -25.62 8.86 4.53
CA LEU A 113 -25.72 10.13 5.25
C LEU A 113 -27.16 10.41 5.67
N SER A 114 -28.12 10.30 4.75
CA SER A 114 -29.54 10.47 5.06
C SER A 114 -30.04 9.50 6.14
N THR A 115 -29.59 8.24 6.11
CA THR A 115 -29.94 7.24 7.13
C THR A 115 -29.35 7.62 8.50
N VAL A 116 -28.08 8.03 8.52
CA VAL A 116 -27.39 8.46 9.75
C VAL A 116 -28.05 9.70 10.34
N ASP A 117 -28.42 10.67 9.51
CA ASP A 117 -29.12 11.89 9.94
C ASP A 117 -30.49 11.55 10.56
N TYR A 118 -31.24 10.63 9.95
CA TYR A 118 -32.51 10.13 10.50
C TYR A 118 -32.34 9.44 11.86
N LEU A 119 -31.32 8.60 12.01
CA LEU A 119 -31.01 7.91 13.27
C LEU A 119 -30.57 8.88 14.37
N ASN A 120 -29.88 9.96 14.02
CA ASN A 120 -29.39 10.97 14.95
C ASN A 120 -30.48 11.92 15.46
N GLU A 121 -31.65 11.95 14.81
CA GLU A 121 -32.77 12.76 15.25
C GLU A 121 -33.31 12.29 16.63
N PRO A 122 -33.53 13.21 17.59
CA PRO A 122 -33.78 12.85 18.99
C PRO A 122 -35.10 12.09 19.22
N GLN A 123 -36.06 12.21 18.30
CA GLN A 123 -37.36 11.55 18.38
C GLN A 123 -37.33 10.05 18.01
N ASN A 124 -36.26 9.59 17.35
CA ASN A 124 -36.18 8.26 16.74
C ASN A 124 -35.46 7.23 17.64
N ILE A 125 -35.91 7.08 18.89
CA ILE A 125 -35.24 6.20 19.87
C ILE A 125 -35.34 4.71 19.48
N LEU A 126 -36.51 4.27 19.00
CA LEU A 126 -36.75 2.87 18.61
C LEU A 126 -35.85 2.39 17.45
N PRO A 127 -35.75 3.09 16.30
CA PRO A 127 -34.84 2.67 15.24
C PRO A 127 -33.36 2.76 15.66
N ARG A 128 -33.01 3.67 16.58
CA ARG A 128 -31.64 3.78 17.10
C ARG A 128 -31.21 2.56 17.91
N THR A 129 -32.06 2.09 18.83
CA THR A 129 -31.77 0.86 19.59
C THR A 129 -31.79 -0.38 18.69
N GLY A 130 -32.71 -0.43 17.72
CA GLY A 130 -32.75 -1.48 16.71
C GLY A 130 -31.47 -1.56 15.88
N ALA A 131 -30.95 -0.41 15.41
CA ALA A 131 -29.69 -0.36 14.68
C ALA A 131 -28.50 -0.87 15.51
N ILE A 132 -28.41 -0.47 16.78
CA ILE A 132 -27.35 -0.94 17.70
C ILE A 132 -27.44 -2.45 17.90
N ALA A 133 -28.65 -2.99 18.08
CA ALA A 133 -28.86 -4.43 18.24
C ALA A 133 -28.42 -5.20 16.97
N ILE A 134 -28.76 -4.69 15.79
CA ILE A 134 -28.32 -5.26 14.51
C ILE A 134 -26.79 -5.19 14.38
N GLY A 135 -26.17 -4.09 14.79
CA GLY A 135 -24.70 -3.94 14.82
C GLY A 135 -24.03 -4.97 15.73
N GLY A 136 -24.59 -5.20 16.92
CA GLY A 136 -24.13 -6.22 17.85
C GLY A 136 -24.31 -7.64 17.30
N LEU A 137 -25.44 -7.92 16.65
CA LEU A 137 -25.72 -9.21 16.02
C LEU A 137 -24.78 -9.46 14.82
N ALA A 138 -24.52 -8.44 14.00
CA ALA A 138 -23.54 -8.53 12.93
C ALA A 138 -22.15 -8.84 13.49
N GLY A 139 -21.72 -8.13 14.54
CA GLY A 139 -20.50 -8.43 15.27
C GLY A 139 -20.47 -9.86 15.80
N PHE A 140 -21.56 -10.35 16.38
CA PHE A 140 -21.68 -11.72 16.85
C PHE A 140 -21.49 -12.75 15.74
N ILE A 141 -22.09 -12.51 14.56
CA ILE A 141 -21.94 -13.39 13.38
C ILE A 141 -20.49 -13.42 12.92
N PHE A 142 -19.81 -12.27 12.85
CA PHE A 142 -18.37 -12.22 12.53
C PHE A 142 -17.52 -12.96 13.57
N GLY A 143 -17.90 -12.89 14.84
CA GLY A 143 -17.25 -13.62 15.93
C GLY A 143 -17.67 -15.09 16.06
N ALA A 144 -18.65 -15.57 15.27
CA ALA A 144 -19.34 -16.84 15.53
C ALA A 144 -18.41 -18.06 15.45
N ARG A 145 -17.38 -18.01 14.61
CA ARG A 145 -16.37 -19.07 14.45
C ARG A 145 -15.31 -19.08 15.57
N GLY A 146 -15.33 -18.11 16.47
CA GLY A 146 -14.42 -18.02 17.62
C GLY A 146 -14.95 -18.64 18.91
N GLY A 147 -14.13 -18.62 19.97
CA GLY A 147 -14.55 -18.94 21.34
C GLY A 147 -15.41 -17.84 21.97
N PHE A 148 -15.87 -18.05 23.21
CA PHE A 148 -16.76 -17.12 23.93
C PHE A 148 -16.22 -15.68 24.01
N ILE A 149 -14.93 -15.51 24.32
CA ILE A 149 -14.28 -14.19 24.42
C ILE A 149 -14.31 -13.45 23.07
N LYS A 150 -14.02 -14.17 21.97
CA LYS A 150 -14.07 -13.56 20.63
C LYS A 150 -15.48 -13.14 20.27
N LYS A 151 -16.48 -13.97 20.57
CA LYS A 151 -17.89 -13.62 20.33
C LYS A 151 -18.27 -12.35 21.09
N PHE A 152 -17.97 -12.29 22.39
CA PHE A 152 -18.25 -11.13 23.21
C PHE A 152 -17.56 -9.86 22.69
N LEU A 153 -16.26 -9.93 22.39
CA LEU A 153 -15.50 -8.80 21.88
C LEU A 153 -16.03 -8.29 20.54
N TYR A 154 -16.33 -9.19 19.59
CA TYR A 154 -16.85 -8.77 18.30
C TYR A 154 -18.27 -8.22 18.40
N THR A 155 -19.11 -8.77 19.28
CA THR A 155 -20.44 -8.22 19.57
C THR A 155 -20.35 -6.83 20.18
N THR A 156 -19.49 -6.62 21.19
CA THR A 156 -19.35 -5.30 21.83
C THR A 156 -18.75 -4.27 20.88
N VAL A 157 -17.77 -4.65 20.05
CA VAL A 157 -17.20 -3.76 19.02
C VAL A 157 -18.24 -3.43 17.95
N GLY A 158 -19.02 -4.42 17.48
CA GLY A 158 -20.07 -4.20 16.48
C GLY A 158 -21.20 -3.31 16.99
N ALA A 159 -21.69 -3.58 18.20
CA ALA A 159 -22.69 -2.74 18.86
C ALA A 159 -22.15 -1.34 19.15
N GLY A 160 -20.92 -1.24 19.66
CA GLY A 160 -20.24 0.02 19.99
C GLY A 160 -19.98 0.89 18.77
N ALA A 161 -19.62 0.29 17.64
CA ALA A 161 -19.42 1.01 16.37
C ALA A 161 -20.72 1.63 15.85
N VAL A 162 -21.84 0.91 15.93
CA VAL A 162 -23.14 1.47 15.52
C VAL A 162 -23.64 2.49 16.54
N ALA A 163 -23.39 2.25 17.84
CA ALA A 163 -23.74 3.19 18.90
C ALA A 163 -22.98 4.52 18.77
N SER A 164 -21.70 4.51 18.39
CA SER A 164 -20.93 5.74 18.19
C SER A 164 -21.44 6.57 17.01
N LEU A 165 -21.93 5.91 15.94
CA LEU A 165 -22.58 6.60 14.82
C LEU A 165 -23.92 7.22 15.22
N CYS A 166 -24.69 6.57 16.09
CA CYS A 166 -26.01 7.02 16.55
C CYS A 166 -25.97 8.06 17.68
N TYR A 167 -24.85 8.15 18.40
CA TYR A 167 -24.64 9.01 19.57
C TYR A 167 -23.24 9.66 19.54
N PRO A 168 -22.93 10.48 18.53
CA PRO A 168 -21.56 10.98 18.33
C PRO A 168 -21.06 11.85 19.49
N ARG A 169 -21.91 12.70 20.06
CA ARG A 169 -21.57 13.58 21.20
C ARG A 169 -21.27 12.80 22.47
N GLN A 170 -22.09 11.79 22.76
CA GLN A 170 -21.87 10.92 23.92
C GLN A 170 -20.64 10.05 23.70
N ALA A 171 -20.42 9.55 22.48
CA ALA A 171 -19.25 8.75 22.15
C ALA A 171 -17.93 9.51 22.36
N GLU A 172 -17.86 10.81 22.01
CA GLU A 172 -16.70 11.66 22.30
C GLU A 172 -16.43 11.77 23.80
N GLN A 173 -17.46 12.03 24.61
CA GLN A 173 -17.34 12.13 26.06
C GLN A 173 -16.89 10.81 26.69
N PHE A 174 -17.55 9.71 26.33
CA PHE A 174 -17.20 8.37 26.80
C PHE A 174 -15.79 7.96 26.37
N ALA A 175 -15.35 8.33 25.16
CA ALA A 175 -14.00 8.04 24.71
C ALA A 175 -12.95 8.76 25.56
N GLN A 176 -13.16 10.04 25.85
CA GLN A 176 -12.25 10.81 26.72
C GLN A 176 -12.20 10.25 28.14
N ASP A 177 -13.36 9.98 28.73
CA ASP A 177 -13.46 9.41 30.08
C ASP A 177 -12.85 8.00 30.15
N ALA A 178 -13.11 7.16 29.14
CA ALA A 178 -12.54 5.83 29.05
C ALA A 178 -11.01 5.89 28.91
N LEU A 179 -10.48 6.79 28.08
CA LEU A 179 -9.02 6.99 27.94
C LEU A 179 -8.39 7.47 29.24
N TYR A 180 -9.05 8.39 29.96
CA TYR A 180 -8.57 8.88 31.25
C TYR A 180 -8.54 7.76 32.31
N GLN A 181 -9.60 6.97 32.41
CA GLN A 181 -9.68 5.84 33.33
C GLN A 181 -8.70 4.72 32.95
N ALA A 182 -8.57 4.41 31.65
CA ALA A 182 -7.61 3.43 31.14
C ALA A 182 -6.17 3.83 31.47
N ARG A 183 -5.84 5.12 31.34
CA ARG A 183 -4.54 5.66 31.72
C ARG A 183 -4.26 5.41 33.22
N LYS A 184 -5.20 5.74 34.09
CA LYS A 184 -5.06 5.48 35.55
C LYS A 184 -4.89 3.99 35.84
N GLY A 185 -5.74 3.14 35.26
CA GLY A 185 -5.67 1.69 35.43
C GLY A 185 -4.34 1.11 34.93
N TYR A 186 -3.82 1.62 33.81
CA TYR A 186 -2.52 1.23 33.28
C TYR A 186 -1.37 1.62 34.22
N ALA A 187 -1.37 2.84 34.80
CA ALA A 187 -0.39 3.23 35.80
C ALA A 187 -0.36 2.25 36.98
N ILE A 188 -1.55 1.94 37.50
CA ILE A 188 -1.70 1.05 38.65
C ILE A 188 -1.16 -0.35 38.29
N ALA A 189 -1.57 -0.91 37.15
CA ALA A 189 -1.10 -2.20 36.69
C ALA A 189 0.41 -2.24 36.44
N TYR A 190 0.97 -1.19 35.83
CA TYR A 190 2.40 -1.06 35.59
C TYR A 190 3.19 -1.04 36.90
N ASN A 191 2.73 -0.28 37.89
CA ASN A 191 3.33 -0.22 39.21
C ASN A 191 3.22 -1.57 39.97
N PHE A 192 2.13 -2.31 39.79
CA PHE A 192 1.99 -3.66 40.33
C PHE A 192 2.98 -4.64 39.70
N VAL A 193 3.16 -4.61 38.37
CA VAL A 193 4.16 -5.46 37.68
C VAL A 193 5.58 -5.13 38.15
N LYS A 194 5.86 -3.85 38.45
CA LYS A 194 7.14 -3.42 39.04
C LYS A 194 7.32 -3.76 40.52
N GLY A 195 6.32 -4.32 41.20
CA GLY A 195 6.44 -4.81 42.57
C GLY A 195 6.49 -3.72 43.65
N VAL A 196 5.94 -2.53 43.38
CA VAL A 196 5.88 -1.44 44.36
C VAL A 196 4.86 -1.80 45.46
N LYS A 197 5.23 -1.62 46.73
CA LYS A 197 4.38 -1.97 47.89
C LYS A 197 3.26 -0.92 48.07
N PRO A 198 2.04 -1.32 48.46
CA PRO A 198 0.95 -0.38 48.71
C PRO A 198 1.30 0.53 49.90
N GLY A 199 1.50 1.82 49.65
CA GLY A 199 1.82 2.83 50.67
C GLY A 199 3.01 3.76 50.37
N GLU A 200 3.77 3.49 49.30
CA GLU A 200 4.81 4.41 48.83
C GLU A 200 4.20 5.37 47.79
N GLU A 201 4.18 6.67 48.09
CA GLU A 201 3.72 7.72 47.17
C GLU A 201 4.69 7.81 45.99
N VAL A 202 4.52 6.94 45.00
CA VAL A 202 5.20 7.08 43.72
C VAL A 202 4.67 8.38 43.10
N PRO A 203 5.55 9.35 42.77
CA PRO A 203 5.12 10.54 42.04
C PRO A 203 4.33 10.07 40.83
N ILE A 204 3.13 10.61 40.65
CA ILE A 204 2.32 10.34 39.47
C ILE A 204 3.07 10.99 38.31
N GLU A 205 4.11 10.35 37.79
CA GLU A 205 4.73 10.78 36.56
C GLU A 205 3.62 10.76 35.52
N PRO A 206 3.34 11.89 34.85
CA PRO A 206 2.33 11.93 33.82
C PRO A 206 2.66 10.80 32.86
N ILE A 207 1.74 9.84 32.71
CA ILE A 207 1.96 8.64 31.90
C ILE A 207 2.10 9.09 30.45
N ASN A 208 3.32 9.46 30.06
CA ASN A 208 3.74 9.72 28.70
C ASN A 208 3.85 8.42 27.87
N LYS A 209 3.55 7.27 28.49
CA LYS A 209 3.67 5.93 27.88
C LYS A 209 2.33 5.32 27.46
N PHE A 210 1.20 5.96 27.74
CA PHE A 210 -0.08 5.44 27.26
C PHE A 210 -0.14 5.77 25.76
N PRO A 211 -0.23 4.78 24.87
CA PRO A 211 -0.15 5.02 23.44
C PRO A 211 -1.35 5.85 23.00
N THR A 212 -1.09 7.11 22.67
CA THR A 212 -2.12 8.03 22.15
C THR A 212 -2.24 7.92 20.63
N SER A 213 -1.23 7.38 19.97
CA SER A 213 -1.22 7.13 18.53
C SER A 213 -1.17 5.64 18.20
N LEU A 214 -1.61 5.29 16.98
CA LEU A 214 -1.53 3.92 16.47
C LEU A 214 -0.07 3.45 16.31
N GLU A 215 0.85 4.37 16.07
CA GLU A 215 2.27 4.05 15.98
C GLU A 215 2.82 3.63 17.34
N ASP A 216 2.45 4.34 18.41
CA ASP A 216 2.84 3.99 19.78
C ASP A 216 2.31 2.60 20.18
N VAL A 217 1.07 2.26 19.78
CA VAL A 217 0.52 0.91 20.01
C VAL A 217 1.34 -0.15 19.29
N LYS A 218 1.74 0.13 18.03
CA LYS A 218 2.55 -0.78 17.21
C LYS A 218 3.94 -0.99 17.84
N TYR A 219 4.61 0.06 18.28
CA TYR A 219 5.90 -0.03 18.96
C TYR A 219 5.80 -0.81 20.27
N LEU A 220 4.79 -0.53 21.11
CA LEU A 220 4.56 -1.27 22.36
C LEU A 220 4.34 -2.76 22.09
N PHE A 221 3.63 -3.11 21.00
CA PHE A 221 3.44 -4.50 20.60
C PHE A 221 4.74 -5.18 20.15
N TYR A 222 5.60 -4.48 19.42
CA TYR A 222 6.91 -5.01 19.04
C TYR A 222 7.84 -5.17 20.23
N ASP A 223 7.90 -4.17 21.11
CA ASP A 223 8.71 -4.22 22.32
C ASP A 223 8.30 -5.41 23.20
N LEU A 224 6.98 -5.61 23.39
CA LEU A 224 6.45 -6.75 24.15
C LEU A 224 6.75 -8.09 23.46
N TYR A 225 6.67 -8.14 22.13
CA TYR A 225 6.99 -9.33 21.36
C TYR A 225 8.48 -9.69 21.47
N ASP A 226 9.37 -8.71 21.37
CA ASP A 226 10.81 -8.89 21.47
C ASP A 226 11.22 -9.29 22.89
N GLU A 227 10.65 -8.67 23.92
CA GLU A 227 10.88 -9.05 25.32
C GLU A 227 10.42 -10.49 25.59
N ALA A 228 9.22 -10.87 25.13
CA ALA A 228 8.74 -12.25 25.26
C ALA A 228 9.61 -13.25 24.49
N LYS A 229 10.11 -12.86 23.31
CA LYS A 229 11.01 -13.69 22.51
C LYS A 229 12.37 -13.88 23.19
N GLU A 230 12.94 -12.83 23.77
CA GLU A 230 14.22 -12.93 24.50
C GLU A 230 14.07 -13.74 25.80
N ALA A 231 12.91 -13.68 26.47
CA ALA A 231 12.64 -14.51 27.64
C ALA A 231 12.51 -16.01 27.31
N ILE A 232 11.92 -16.36 26.15
CA ILE A 232 11.73 -17.76 25.72
C ILE A 232 12.99 -18.33 25.05
N PHE A 233 13.71 -17.51 24.28
CA PHE A 233 14.93 -17.89 23.59
C PHE A 233 16.09 -17.03 24.09
N PRO A 234 16.63 -17.30 25.29
CA PRO A 234 17.79 -16.60 25.77
C PRO A 234 18.93 -16.82 24.78
N LYS A 235 19.48 -15.74 24.21
CA LYS A 235 20.68 -15.80 23.36
C LYS A 235 21.77 -16.50 24.17
N LYS A 236 22.22 -17.68 23.71
CA LYS A 236 23.42 -18.32 24.26
C LYS A 236 24.57 -17.32 24.09
N LYS A 237 25.12 -16.87 25.23
CA LYS A 237 26.36 -16.09 25.30
C LYS A 237 27.51 -16.86 24.68
#